data_AF-A0A972VII2-F1
#
_entry.id   AF-A0A972VII2-F1
#
_cell.length_a   1.000
_cell.length_b   1.000
_cell.length_c   1.000
_cell.angle_alpha   90.00
_cell.angle_beta   90.00
_cell.angle_gamma   90.00
#
_symmetry.space_group_name_H-M   'P 1'
#
loop_
_entity.id
_entity.type
_entity.pdbx_description
1 polymer ?
#
loop_
_entity_poly.entity_id
_entity_poly.type
_entity_poly.pdbx_seq_one_letter_code
_entity_poly.pdbx_strand_id
1 'polypeptide(L)'
;MADTLGFGGEKADDKQEQSFNVLLPLPLAYRQQVPVTYELVVDPPEAAISVTIYRDTSHNHVANVSVALSPRRDKVDITFRSLVLVGPSSFSDVPDRAEIPDQWPEPCQLWLKSTWCVDAQHEKIQALSKEIREDANDVMTIIAGVKERAGTVFANAQGRAKDLTAIKALTGRGSCTSCANLVAALLRASNIPARIVAGYPSWSGPLQTHYIVEAYVPQFGWYPIESTMCKSPWPNEYQVNVAIIPPKYESKELANWRPQGAGGVPFLSLTEIPDAPSGIIVRGTIDPAQNCDHQCKMVRKFPTDDGQWASVLDAAKSRWQKWLASEPRSTEDSQLLLGPKPETIDATSPSELMEELTR
;
A
#
# COMPACT_ATOMS: atom_id res chain seq x y z
N MET A 1 -69.10 -9.49 10.95
CA MET A 1 -68.27 -8.61 10.10
C MET A 1 -67.53 -7.64 11.00
N ALA A 2 -66.31 -7.28 10.61
CA ALA A 2 -65.34 -6.43 11.30
C ALA A 2 -64.42 -7.13 12.32
N ASP A 3 -63.53 -7.99 11.80
CA ASP A 3 -62.18 -8.12 12.36
C ASP A 3 -61.45 -6.79 12.20
N THR A 4 -60.92 -6.26 13.31
CA THR A 4 -60.14 -5.02 13.32
C THR A 4 -58.67 -5.40 13.22
N LEU A 5 -58.12 -5.32 12.00
CA LEU A 5 -56.69 -5.43 11.72
C LEU A 5 -55.96 -4.27 12.40
N GLY A 6 -55.24 -4.57 13.48
CA GLY A 6 -54.30 -3.65 14.10
C GLY A 6 -53.05 -3.52 13.23
N PHE A 7 -53.00 -2.49 12.38
CA PHE A 7 -51.74 -2.01 11.81
C PHE A 7 -50.99 -1.23 12.89
N GLY A 8 -50.14 -1.92 13.64
CA GLY A 8 -49.04 -1.28 14.37
C GLY A 8 -48.07 -0.71 13.34
N GLY A 9 -48.18 0.58 13.05
CA GLY A 9 -47.15 1.28 12.29
C GLY A 9 -45.86 1.27 13.09
N GLU A 10 -44.83 0.61 12.57
CA GLU A 10 -43.46 0.85 12.99
C GLU A 10 -43.21 2.36 12.89
N LYS A 11 -42.90 2.99 14.03
CA LYS A 11 -42.43 4.38 14.02
C LYS A 11 -41.15 4.42 13.18
N ALA A 12 -41.08 5.37 12.25
CA ALA A 12 -39.92 5.60 11.39
C ALA A 12 -38.61 5.95 12.14
N ASP A 13 -38.66 6.07 13.47
CA ASP A 13 -37.51 6.36 14.35
C ASP A 13 -36.69 5.11 14.73
N ASP A 14 -37.10 3.89 14.36
CA ASP A 14 -36.43 2.64 14.80
C ASP A 14 -35.39 2.09 13.82
N LYS A 15 -34.90 2.91 12.88
CA LYS A 15 -33.71 2.53 12.09
C LYS A 15 -32.45 2.76 12.92
N GLN A 16 -32.02 1.68 13.55
CA GLN A 16 -30.86 1.55 14.41
C GLN A 16 -29.59 2.15 13.79
N GLU A 17 -28.84 2.89 14.60
CA GLU A 17 -27.51 3.42 14.26
C GLU A 17 -26.57 2.28 13.81
N GLN A 18 -25.90 2.48 12.69
CA GLN A 18 -25.01 1.51 12.06
C GLN A 18 -23.56 1.91 12.27
N SER A 19 -22.82 1.12 13.03
CA SER A 19 -21.38 1.34 13.24
C SER A 19 -20.55 0.38 12.41
N PHE A 20 -19.40 0.85 11.93
CA PHE A 20 -18.42 0.05 11.21
C PHE A 20 -17.03 0.69 11.27
N ASN A 21 -16.03 -0.08 10.89
CA ASN A 21 -14.64 0.36 10.86
C ASN A 21 -14.19 0.69 9.44
N VAL A 22 -13.49 1.81 9.29
CA VAL A 22 -12.71 2.17 8.11
C VAL A 22 -11.24 2.02 8.46
N LEU A 23 -10.52 1.18 7.71
CA LEU A 23 -9.11 0.89 7.91
C LEU A 23 -8.27 1.57 6.84
N LEU A 24 -7.30 2.38 7.27
CA LEU A 24 -6.46 3.19 6.39
C LEU A 24 -4.98 2.86 6.64
N PRO A 25 -4.27 2.27 5.66
CA PRO A 25 -2.81 2.07 5.77
C PRO A 25 -2.07 3.40 5.94
N LEU A 26 -1.11 3.46 6.88
CA LEU A 26 -0.29 4.65 7.07
C LEU A 26 0.94 4.62 6.15
N PRO A 27 1.46 5.79 5.72
CA PRO A 27 2.78 5.86 5.11
C PRO A 27 3.87 5.22 5.98
N LEU A 28 4.75 4.44 5.35
CA LEU A 28 5.80 3.69 6.05
C LEU A 28 6.97 4.58 6.45
N ALA A 29 7.58 4.26 7.59
CA ALA A 29 8.97 4.59 7.89
C ALA A 29 9.87 3.42 7.43
N TYR A 30 10.24 3.44 6.15
CA TYR A 30 10.92 2.34 5.47
C TYR A 30 11.98 2.88 4.50
N ARG A 31 13.20 2.32 4.54
CA ARG A 31 14.38 2.84 3.81
C ARG A 31 14.65 4.32 4.10
N GLN A 32 14.77 5.15 3.05
CA GLN A 32 14.93 6.60 3.13
C GLN A 32 13.58 7.34 3.12
N GLN A 33 12.47 6.66 3.40
CA GLN A 33 11.16 7.27 3.54
C GLN A 33 10.75 7.34 5.02
N VAL A 34 10.17 8.46 5.44
CA VAL A 34 9.57 8.60 6.78
C VAL A 34 8.46 9.65 6.79
N PRO A 35 7.29 9.38 7.41
CA PRO A 35 6.26 10.40 7.59
C PRO A 35 6.72 11.43 8.63
N VAL A 36 6.62 12.71 8.29
CA VAL A 36 7.02 13.81 9.18
C VAL A 36 5.81 14.50 9.80
N THR A 37 4.67 14.48 9.10
CA THR A 37 3.37 14.89 9.63
C THR A 37 2.33 13.82 9.35
N TYR A 38 1.25 13.82 10.12
CA TYR A 38 0.07 13.01 9.85
C TYR A 38 -1.15 13.72 10.44
N GLU A 39 -2.20 13.85 9.63
CA GLU A 39 -3.47 14.41 10.03
C GLU A 39 -4.56 13.47 9.52
N LEU A 40 -5.47 13.08 10.40
CA LEU A 40 -6.71 12.38 10.05
C LEU A 40 -7.86 13.07 10.76
N VAL A 41 -8.88 13.44 10.01
CA VAL A 41 -10.06 14.16 10.48
C VAL A 41 -11.31 13.40 10.08
N VAL A 42 -12.26 13.28 11.01
CA VAL A 42 -13.61 12.77 10.75
C VAL A 42 -14.60 13.93 10.85
N ASP A 43 -15.44 14.11 9.83
CA ASP A 43 -16.46 15.15 9.76
C ASP A 43 -17.85 14.54 9.43
N PRO A 44 -18.91 14.84 10.21
CA PRO A 44 -18.86 15.65 11.42
C PRO A 44 -18.20 14.87 12.59
N PRO A 45 -17.52 15.54 13.55
CA PRO A 45 -16.75 14.88 14.61
C PRO A 45 -17.55 13.87 15.44
N GLU A 46 -18.83 14.13 15.69
CA GLU A 46 -19.73 13.23 16.43
C GLU A 46 -19.99 11.90 15.72
N ALA A 47 -19.59 11.76 14.44
CA ALA A 47 -19.65 10.51 13.70
C ALA A 47 -18.56 9.53 14.11
N ALA A 48 -17.44 10.01 14.64
CA ALA A 48 -16.37 9.16 15.11
C ALA A 48 -16.72 8.56 16.47
N ILE A 49 -16.75 7.24 16.53
CA ILE A 49 -16.76 6.49 17.79
C ILE A 49 -15.34 6.42 18.35
N SER A 50 -14.36 6.17 17.49
CA SER A 50 -12.94 6.16 17.87
C SER A 50 -12.04 6.30 16.67
N VAL A 51 -10.93 7.02 16.81
CA VAL A 51 -9.81 6.99 15.88
C VAL A 51 -8.58 6.48 16.61
N THR A 52 -8.02 5.35 16.16
CA THR A 52 -6.84 4.72 16.78
C THR A 52 -5.86 4.26 15.71
N ILE A 53 -4.61 4.01 16.08
CA ILE A 53 -3.63 3.35 15.23
C ILE A 53 -3.21 2.04 15.88
N TYR A 54 -3.15 0.97 15.07
CA TYR A 54 -2.56 -0.29 15.49
C TYR A 54 -1.43 -0.71 14.56
N ARG A 55 -0.52 -1.51 15.12
CA ARG A 55 0.56 -2.15 14.36
C ARG A 55 0.06 -3.45 13.73
N ASP A 56 0.07 -3.53 12.40
CA ASP A 56 -0.33 -4.73 11.66
C ASP A 56 0.85 -5.71 11.49
N THR A 57 1.99 -5.21 11.05
CA THR A 57 3.22 -6.00 10.90
C THR A 57 4.42 -5.29 11.53
N SER A 58 5.62 -5.83 11.37
CA SER A 58 6.83 -5.16 11.83
C SER A 58 6.98 -3.74 11.25
N HIS A 59 6.45 -3.49 10.04
CA HIS A 59 6.54 -2.21 9.34
C HIS A 59 5.17 -1.50 9.21
N ASN A 60 4.11 -2.25 8.93
CA ASN A 60 2.81 -1.66 8.59
C ASN A 60 2.07 -1.20 9.83
N HIS A 61 1.49 -0.01 9.75
CA HIS A 61 0.56 0.54 10.74
C HIS A 61 -0.73 0.92 10.02
N VAL A 62 -1.85 0.82 10.71
CA VAL A 62 -3.18 1.05 10.16
C VAL A 62 -3.96 1.94 11.12
N ALA A 63 -4.54 3.01 10.61
CA ALA A 63 -5.54 3.79 11.32
C ALA A 63 -6.85 3.03 11.25
N ASN A 64 -7.45 2.78 12.40
CA ASN A 64 -8.78 2.24 12.55
C ASN A 64 -9.73 3.37 12.98
N VAL A 65 -10.60 3.76 12.06
CA VAL A 65 -11.61 4.79 12.25
C VAL A 65 -12.96 4.09 12.42
N SER A 66 -13.43 4.01 13.66
CA SER A 66 -14.77 3.51 13.95
C SER A 66 -15.75 4.67 13.83
N VAL A 67 -16.74 4.51 12.96
CA VAL A 67 -17.75 5.54 12.69
C VAL A 67 -19.16 4.99 12.84
N ALA A 68 -20.12 5.87 13.09
CA ALA A 68 -21.53 5.52 13.14
C ALA A 68 -22.37 6.39 12.19
N LEU A 69 -23.25 5.75 11.43
CA LEU A 69 -24.24 6.41 10.57
C LEU A 69 -25.64 6.17 11.11
N SER A 70 -26.53 7.15 10.89
CA SER A 70 -27.93 7.09 11.27
C SER A 70 -28.81 7.70 10.18
N PRO A 71 -30.14 7.54 10.22
CA PRO A 71 -31.02 8.22 9.27
C PRO A 71 -30.88 9.77 9.25
N ARG A 72 -30.36 10.37 10.33
CA ARG A 72 -30.11 11.82 10.43
C ARG A 72 -28.68 12.21 10.03
N ARG A 73 -27.78 11.23 9.92
CA ARG A 73 -26.38 11.35 9.54
C ARG A 73 -26.03 10.17 8.65
N ASP A 74 -26.42 10.29 7.38
CA ASP A 74 -26.23 9.25 6.36
C ASP A 74 -24.87 9.37 5.63
N LYS A 75 -24.06 10.36 6.01
CA LYS A 75 -22.73 10.63 5.46
C LYS A 75 -21.74 10.95 6.57
N VAL A 76 -20.51 10.46 6.39
CA VAL A 76 -19.32 10.87 7.13
C VAL A 76 -18.17 11.06 6.13
N ASP A 77 -17.43 12.16 6.26
CA ASP A 77 -16.21 12.42 5.52
C ASP A 77 -15.01 12.08 6.40
N ILE A 78 -14.09 11.26 5.87
CA ILE A 78 -12.83 10.92 6.53
C ILE A 78 -11.72 11.44 5.62
N THR A 79 -10.94 12.39 6.12
CA THR A 79 -9.83 12.98 5.38
C THR A 79 -8.54 12.61 6.08
N PHE A 80 -7.52 12.21 5.32
CA PHE A 80 -6.17 12.09 5.87
C PHE A 80 -5.15 12.78 4.97
N ARG A 81 -4.08 13.29 5.59
CA ARG A 81 -2.99 13.99 4.92
C ARG A 81 -1.68 13.74 5.67
N SER A 82 -0.59 13.57 4.92
CA SER A 82 0.74 13.39 5.49
C SER A 82 1.78 14.00 4.57
N LEU A 83 2.72 14.73 5.14
CA LEU A 83 4.00 14.98 4.48
C LEU A 83 4.95 13.85 4.82
N VAL A 84 5.60 13.35 3.79
CA VAL A 84 6.55 12.25 3.89
C VAL A 84 7.89 12.73 3.36
N LEU A 85 8.90 12.68 4.21
CA LEU A 85 10.27 12.93 3.80
C LEU A 85 10.79 11.69 3.05
N VAL A 86 11.25 11.91 1.83
CA VAL A 86 11.86 10.87 0.99
C VAL A 86 13.27 11.31 0.65
N GLY A 87 14.26 10.64 1.22
CA GLY A 87 15.67 10.85 0.94
C GLY A 87 16.11 10.24 -0.38
N PRO A 88 17.29 10.66 -0.88
CA PRO A 88 17.84 10.17 -2.14
C PRO A 88 18.00 8.65 -2.11
N SER A 89 17.73 8.02 -3.25
CA SER A 89 18.02 6.60 -3.44
C SER A 89 19.48 6.42 -3.84
N SER A 90 20.16 5.41 -3.30
CA SER A 90 21.44 4.94 -3.81
C SER A 90 21.31 3.50 -4.28
N PHE A 91 21.81 3.24 -5.49
CA PHE A 91 21.91 1.91 -6.08
C PHE A 91 23.36 1.56 -6.44
N SER A 92 24.34 2.33 -5.93
CA SER A 92 25.77 2.09 -6.15
C SER A 92 26.24 0.73 -5.64
N ASP A 93 25.56 0.23 -4.60
CA ASP A 93 25.92 -0.99 -3.89
C ASP A 93 25.17 -2.22 -4.46
N VAL A 94 24.38 -2.04 -5.53
CA VAL A 94 23.77 -3.15 -6.24
C VAL A 94 24.86 -3.87 -7.01
N PRO A 95 25.13 -5.16 -6.73
CA PRO A 95 26.17 -5.89 -7.43
C PRO A 95 25.75 -6.18 -8.87
N ASP A 96 26.71 -6.26 -9.80
CA ASP A 96 26.45 -6.67 -11.19
C ASP A 96 25.92 -8.12 -11.27
N ARG A 97 26.37 -8.97 -10.35
CA ARG A 97 25.97 -10.38 -10.20
C ARG A 97 25.83 -10.72 -8.72
N ALA A 98 24.82 -11.51 -8.37
CA ALA A 98 24.68 -12.04 -7.02
C ALA A 98 24.27 -13.52 -7.06
N GLU A 99 25.04 -14.37 -6.36
CA GLU A 99 24.76 -15.80 -6.33
C GLU A 99 23.45 -16.11 -5.59
N ILE A 100 22.77 -17.17 -6.03
CA ILE A 100 21.61 -17.70 -5.33
C ILE A 100 22.14 -18.64 -4.24
N PRO A 101 21.92 -18.34 -2.95
CA PRO A 101 22.40 -19.21 -1.89
C PRO A 101 21.57 -20.51 -1.84
N ASP A 102 22.16 -21.58 -1.33
CA ASP A 102 21.43 -22.83 -1.04
C ASP A 102 20.25 -22.58 -0.09
N GLN A 103 20.43 -21.64 0.84
CA GLN A 103 19.40 -21.18 1.75
C GLN A 103 19.40 -19.66 1.86
N TRP A 104 18.26 -19.05 1.57
CA TRP A 104 18.04 -17.62 1.78
C TRP A 104 18.04 -17.27 3.28
N PRO A 105 18.45 -16.04 3.67
CA PRO A 105 18.31 -15.58 5.04
C PRO A 105 16.89 -15.78 5.58
N GLU A 106 16.74 -16.19 6.84
CA GLU A 106 15.45 -16.55 7.43
C GLU A 106 14.34 -15.51 7.18
N PRO A 107 14.57 -14.18 7.36
CA PRO A 107 13.53 -13.17 7.10
C PRO A 107 13.08 -13.10 5.64
N CYS A 108 13.87 -13.67 4.71
CA CYS A 108 13.60 -13.68 3.27
C CYS A 108 12.77 -14.90 2.85
N GLN A 109 12.86 -16.02 3.56
CA GLN A 109 12.26 -17.29 3.13
C GLN A 109 10.74 -17.23 3.03
N LEU A 110 10.08 -16.46 3.90
CA LEU A 110 8.63 -16.21 3.83
C LEU A 110 8.20 -15.68 2.45
N TRP A 111 9.06 -14.92 1.78
CA TRP A 111 8.79 -14.25 0.52
C TRP A 111 9.03 -15.13 -0.70
N LEU A 112 9.30 -16.43 -0.51
CA LEU A 112 9.26 -17.46 -1.55
C LEU A 112 7.88 -18.12 -1.65
N LYS A 113 7.00 -17.87 -0.66
CA LYS A 113 5.72 -18.55 -0.55
C LYS A 113 4.81 -18.26 -1.75
N SER A 114 4.25 -19.32 -2.33
CA SER A 114 3.14 -19.21 -3.26
C SER A 114 1.85 -18.89 -2.52
N THR A 115 1.08 -17.96 -3.08
CA THR A 115 -0.19 -17.46 -2.52
C THR A 115 -1.26 -17.52 -3.60
N TRP A 116 -2.48 -17.09 -3.31
CA TRP A 116 -3.54 -17.09 -4.32
C TRP A 116 -3.36 -15.96 -5.35
N CYS A 117 -2.93 -14.76 -4.91
CA CYS A 117 -2.64 -13.67 -5.84
C CYS A 117 -1.45 -13.98 -6.76
N VAL A 118 -0.39 -14.56 -6.20
CA VAL A 118 0.88 -14.75 -6.89
C VAL A 118 0.95 -16.12 -7.60
N ASP A 119 0.42 -17.18 -7.00
CA ASP A 119 0.32 -18.52 -7.60
C ASP A 119 1.62 -19.03 -8.27
N ALA A 120 2.75 -18.81 -7.59
CA ALA A 120 4.09 -19.14 -8.08
C ALA A 120 4.26 -20.63 -8.43
N GLN A 121 3.47 -21.54 -7.83
CA GLN A 121 3.53 -22.98 -8.10
C GLN A 121 2.65 -23.44 -9.28
N HIS A 122 1.91 -22.53 -9.91
CA HIS A 122 1.10 -22.88 -11.07
C HIS A 122 1.98 -23.33 -12.24
N GLU A 123 1.57 -24.39 -12.95
CA GLU A 123 2.33 -25.00 -14.05
C GLU A 123 2.84 -24.00 -15.10
N LYS A 124 2.00 -23.06 -15.54
CA LYS A 124 2.36 -22.00 -16.49
C LYS A 124 3.42 -21.04 -15.96
N ILE A 125 3.36 -20.68 -14.67
CA ILE A 125 4.37 -19.82 -14.04
C ILE A 125 5.68 -20.58 -13.89
N GLN A 126 5.62 -21.85 -13.49
CA GLN A 126 6.78 -22.73 -13.40
C GLN A 126 7.45 -22.95 -14.76
N ALA A 127 6.67 -23.11 -15.84
CA ALA A 127 7.20 -23.22 -17.20
C ALA A 127 7.97 -21.95 -17.62
N LEU A 128 7.39 -20.76 -17.41
CA LEU A 128 8.07 -19.50 -17.67
C LEU A 128 9.31 -19.30 -16.80
N SER A 129 9.24 -19.68 -15.53
CA SER A 129 10.40 -19.66 -14.62
C SER A 129 11.53 -20.56 -15.13
N LYS A 130 11.20 -21.75 -15.63
CA LYS A 130 12.19 -22.65 -16.22
C LYS A 130 12.88 -22.00 -17.42
N GLU A 131 12.12 -21.42 -18.35
CA GLU A 131 12.68 -20.68 -19.50
C GLU A 131 13.59 -19.53 -19.05
N ILE A 132 13.17 -18.75 -18.04
CA ILE A 132 14.00 -17.66 -17.49
C ILE A 132 15.32 -18.19 -16.90
N ARG A 133 15.29 -19.38 -16.29
CA ARG A 133 16.45 -19.98 -15.62
C ARG A 133 17.35 -20.82 -16.51
N GLU A 134 17.01 -21.06 -17.77
CA GLU A 134 17.84 -21.85 -18.70
C GLU A 134 19.24 -21.24 -18.84
N ASP A 135 19.32 -19.91 -18.97
CA ASP A 135 20.59 -19.17 -19.13
C ASP A 135 20.94 -18.26 -17.92
N ALA A 136 20.09 -18.23 -16.88
CA ALA A 136 20.26 -17.34 -15.73
C ALA A 136 20.61 -18.13 -14.45
N ASN A 137 21.85 -17.95 -13.97
CA ASN A 137 22.36 -18.63 -12.77
C ASN A 137 22.63 -17.69 -11.59
N ASP A 138 22.33 -16.40 -11.71
CA ASP A 138 22.48 -15.40 -10.66
C ASP A 138 21.23 -14.53 -10.55
N VAL A 139 21.05 -13.91 -9.38
CA VAL A 139 19.85 -13.15 -9.01
C VAL A 139 19.59 -11.98 -9.97
N MET A 140 20.63 -11.26 -10.39
CA MET A 140 20.48 -10.07 -11.23
C MET A 140 20.09 -10.44 -12.65
N THR A 141 20.69 -11.50 -13.20
CA THR A 141 20.29 -12.06 -14.49
C THR A 141 18.85 -12.58 -14.46
N ILE A 142 18.43 -13.24 -13.36
CA ILE A 142 17.02 -13.68 -13.20
C ILE A 142 16.07 -12.48 -13.15
N ILE A 143 16.38 -11.42 -12.39
CA ILE A 143 15.56 -10.21 -12.34
C ILE A 143 15.43 -9.58 -13.74
N ALA A 144 16.50 -9.55 -14.53
CA ALA A 144 16.46 -9.08 -15.91
C ALA A 144 15.53 -9.94 -16.79
N GLY A 145 15.69 -11.26 -16.75
CA GLY A 145 14.85 -12.20 -17.50
C GLY A 145 13.37 -12.15 -17.09
N VAL A 146 13.08 -11.98 -15.80
CA VAL A 146 11.70 -11.76 -15.33
C VAL A 146 11.10 -10.49 -15.92
N LYS A 147 11.83 -9.36 -15.92
CA LYS A 147 11.34 -8.10 -16.49
C LYS A 147 11.04 -8.22 -17.99
N GLU A 148 11.95 -8.84 -18.73
CA GLU A 148 11.78 -9.09 -20.16
C GLU A 148 10.57 -9.99 -20.43
N ARG A 149 10.46 -11.10 -19.69
CA ARG A 149 9.36 -12.04 -19.86
C ARG A 149 8.01 -11.45 -19.48
N ALA A 150 7.94 -10.74 -18.36
CA ALA A 150 6.74 -10.04 -17.92
C ALA A 150 6.34 -8.97 -18.96
N GLY A 151 7.30 -8.20 -19.48
CA GLY A 151 7.05 -7.21 -20.53
C GLY A 151 6.46 -7.84 -21.79
N THR A 152 6.98 -9.00 -22.21
CA THR A 152 6.44 -9.79 -23.34
C THR A 152 5.00 -10.26 -23.07
N VAL A 153 4.72 -10.75 -21.85
CA VAL A 153 3.36 -11.14 -21.45
C VAL A 153 2.41 -9.96 -21.52
N PHE A 154 2.80 -8.80 -20.97
CA PHE A 154 1.95 -7.60 -20.97
C PHE A 154 1.69 -7.07 -22.38
N ALA A 155 2.70 -7.08 -23.25
CA ALA A 155 2.55 -6.65 -24.65
C ALA A 155 1.58 -7.54 -25.44
N ASN A 156 1.56 -8.85 -25.13
CA ASN A 156 0.72 -9.84 -25.80
C ASN A 156 -0.65 -10.03 -25.15
N ALA A 157 -0.92 -9.40 -24.00
CA ALA A 157 -2.18 -9.56 -23.28
C ALA A 157 -3.38 -9.00 -24.07
N GLN A 158 -4.45 -9.79 -24.15
CA GLN A 158 -5.66 -9.49 -24.92
C GLN A 158 -6.91 -9.54 -24.05
N GLY A 159 -7.86 -8.64 -24.32
CA GLY A 159 -9.05 -8.49 -23.49
C GLY A 159 -8.71 -8.02 -22.07
N ARG A 160 -9.74 -7.88 -21.22
CA ARG A 160 -9.57 -7.52 -19.81
C ARG A 160 -9.41 -8.78 -18.96
N ALA A 161 -8.48 -8.74 -18.02
CA ALA A 161 -8.35 -9.79 -17.00
C ALA A 161 -9.63 -9.85 -16.14
N LYS A 162 -10.09 -11.06 -15.80
CA LYS A 162 -11.31 -11.27 -15.00
C LYS A 162 -11.11 -10.96 -13.51
N ASP A 163 -9.87 -11.04 -13.06
CA ASP A 163 -9.37 -10.66 -11.76
C ASP A 163 -7.91 -10.22 -11.94
N LEU A 164 -7.26 -9.80 -10.86
CA LEU A 164 -5.91 -9.26 -10.86
C LEU A 164 -4.86 -10.26 -10.34
N THR A 165 -5.15 -11.56 -10.32
CA THR A 165 -4.16 -12.59 -9.97
C THR A 165 -3.09 -12.74 -11.07
N ALA A 166 -1.92 -13.29 -10.72
CA ALA A 166 -0.82 -13.54 -11.64
C ALA A 166 -1.24 -14.40 -12.84
N ILE A 167 -2.07 -15.41 -12.63
CA ILE A 167 -2.51 -16.32 -13.69
C ILE A 167 -3.40 -15.62 -14.72
N LYS A 168 -4.23 -14.66 -14.29
CA LYS A 168 -5.03 -13.88 -15.25
C LYS A 168 -4.19 -12.86 -16.00
N ALA A 169 -3.11 -12.36 -15.39
CA ALA A 169 -2.16 -11.48 -16.06
C ALA A 169 -1.45 -12.16 -17.25
N LEU A 170 -1.35 -13.49 -17.27
CA LEU A 170 -0.74 -14.24 -18.38
C LEU A 170 -1.47 -14.09 -19.71
N THR A 171 -2.76 -13.76 -19.70
CA THR A 171 -3.57 -13.69 -20.93
C THR A 171 -4.36 -12.40 -21.08
N GLY A 172 -4.81 -11.80 -19.97
CA GLY A 172 -5.66 -10.61 -19.97
C GLY A 172 -4.92 -9.35 -19.55
N ARG A 173 -5.30 -8.19 -20.13
CA ARG A 173 -4.82 -6.88 -19.68
C ARG A 173 -5.40 -6.59 -18.31
N GLY A 174 -4.54 -6.46 -17.31
CA GLY A 174 -4.92 -6.08 -15.96
C GLY A 174 -4.42 -4.67 -15.59
N SER A 175 -4.18 -4.47 -14.30
CA SER A 175 -3.68 -3.21 -13.73
C SER A 175 -2.27 -3.38 -13.15
N CYS A 176 -1.74 -2.34 -12.50
CA CYS A 176 -0.48 -2.43 -11.75
C CYS A 176 -0.48 -3.59 -10.73
N THR A 177 -1.62 -3.91 -10.11
CA THR A 177 -1.76 -5.04 -9.17
C THR A 177 -1.45 -6.37 -9.83
N SER A 178 -2.03 -6.66 -11.01
CA SER A 178 -1.78 -7.93 -11.70
C SER A 178 -0.37 -8.01 -12.28
N CYS A 179 0.20 -6.87 -12.65
CA CYS A 179 1.61 -6.78 -13.06
C CYS A 179 2.53 -7.14 -11.89
N ALA A 180 2.29 -6.55 -10.71
CA ALA A 180 3.05 -6.85 -9.50
C ALA A 180 2.90 -8.31 -9.06
N ASN A 181 1.67 -8.84 -9.09
CA ASN A 181 1.40 -10.24 -8.78
C ASN A 181 2.16 -11.19 -9.73
N LEU A 182 2.16 -10.92 -11.05
CA LEU A 182 2.89 -11.74 -12.02
C LEU A 182 4.41 -11.64 -11.86
N VAL A 183 4.96 -10.44 -11.70
CA VAL A 183 6.40 -10.25 -11.50
C VAL A 183 6.86 -10.96 -10.22
N ALA A 184 6.11 -10.84 -9.12
CA ALA A 184 6.36 -11.59 -7.90
C ALA A 184 6.26 -13.11 -8.13
N ALA A 185 5.31 -13.57 -8.95
CA ALA A 185 5.13 -15.00 -9.26
C ALA A 185 6.33 -15.60 -9.94
N LEU A 186 6.82 -14.91 -10.98
CA LEU A 186 7.98 -15.34 -11.74
C LEU A 186 9.24 -15.34 -10.86
N LEU A 187 9.46 -14.29 -10.05
CA LEU A 187 10.60 -14.24 -9.12
C LEU A 187 10.54 -15.37 -8.09
N ARG A 188 9.40 -15.57 -7.42
CA ARG A 188 9.23 -16.63 -6.41
C ARG A 188 9.38 -18.03 -7.03
N ALA A 189 8.82 -18.24 -8.22
CA ALA A 189 8.98 -19.48 -8.98
C ALA A 189 10.42 -19.71 -9.43
N SER A 190 11.20 -18.64 -9.61
CA SER A 190 12.63 -18.70 -9.91
C SER A 190 13.51 -18.77 -8.65
N ASN A 191 12.94 -19.07 -7.48
CA ASN A 191 13.63 -19.14 -6.18
C ASN A 191 14.27 -17.81 -5.74
N ILE A 192 13.70 -16.67 -6.13
CA ILE A 192 14.10 -15.34 -5.67
C ILE A 192 13.04 -14.81 -4.69
N PRO A 193 13.39 -14.50 -3.43
CA PRO A 193 12.46 -13.92 -2.48
C PRO A 193 11.92 -12.60 -3.02
N ALA A 194 10.59 -12.49 -3.15
CA ALA A 194 9.95 -11.31 -3.70
C ALA A 194 8.71 -10.92 -2.93
N ARG A 195 8.53 -9.62 -2.69
CA ARG A 195 7.39 -9.08 -1.95
C ARG A 195 6.74 -7.92 -2.69
N ILE A 196 5.44 -7.83 -2.55
CA ILE A 196 4.66 -6.73 -3.14
C ILE A 196 4.70 -5.55 -2.16
N VAL A 197 4.89 -4.36 -2.71
CA VAL A 197 4.83 -3.11 -1.95
C VAL A 197 3.76 -2.21 -2.56
N ALA A 198 2.81 -1.81 -1.73
CA ALA A 198 1.75 -0.89 -2.07
C ALA A 198 2.13 0.54 -1.66
N GLY A 199 1.75 1.52 -2.48
CA GLY A 199 2.00 2.92 -2.20
C GLY A 199 1.25 3.86 -3.12
N TYR A 200 1.48 5.15 -2.93
CA TYR A 200 0.91 6.21 -3.75
C TYR A 200 2.01 6.80 -4.65
N PRO A 201 1.89 6.68 -5.98
CA PRO A 201 2.90 7.18 -6.89
C PRO A 201 2.87 8.71 -6.93
N SER A 202 4.06 9.33 -6.91
CA SER A 202 4.21 10.79 -6.91
C SER A 202 4.18 11.41 -8.31
N TRP A 203 4.19 10.56 -9.36
CA TRP A 203 4.31 10.92 -10.76
C TRP A 203 2.99 10.79 -11.54
N SER A 204 1.91 10.34 -10.90
CA SER A 204 0.59 10.24 -11.52
C SER A 204 -0.35 11.33 -11.02
N GLY A 205 -1.51 11.46 -11.69
CA GLY A 205 -2.68 12.11 -11.10
C GLY A 205 -3.28 11.26 -9.95
N PRO A 206 -4.52 11.55 -9.53
CA PRO A 206 -5.25 10.72 -8.58
C PRO A 206 -5.20 9.24 -8.97
N LEU A 207 -4.75 8.41 -8.04
CA LEU A 207 -4.65 6.95 -8.21
C LEU A 207 -4.77 6.32 -6.83
N GLN A 208 -5.66 5.33 -6.70
CA GLN A 208 -6.01 4.74 -5.41
C GLN A 208 -4.80 4.11 -4.71
N THR A 209 -4.21 3.08 -5.32
CA THR A 209 -2.95 2.48 -4.87
C THR A 209 -2.17 1.97 -6.08
N HIS A 210 -0.85 2.14 -6.06
CA HIS A 210 0.09 1.54 -7.00
C HIS A 210 0.89 0.43 -6.36
N TYR A 211 1.26 -0.58 -7.14
CA TYR A 211 1.90 -1.80 -6.67
C TYR A 211 3.19 -2.05 -7.42
N ILE A 212 4.28 -2.20 -6.66
CA ILE A 212 5.59 -2.58 -7.16
C ILE A 212 6.06 -3.87 -6.50
N VAL A 213 7.16 -4.43 -6.98
CA VAL A 213 7.77 -5.62 -6.40
C VAL A 213 9.15 -5.27 -5.90
N GLU A 214 9.53 -5.83 -4.76
CA GLU A 214 10.92 -5.86 -4.32
C GLU A 214 11.43 -7.30 -4.38
N ALA A 215 12.60 -7.50 -4.99
CA ALA A 215 13.33 -8.77 -4.98
C ALA A 215 14.50 -8.69 -4.01
N TYR A 216 14.79 -9.74 -3.26
CA TYR A 216 15.97 -9.74 -2.38
C TYR A 216 17.24 -10.06 -3.16
N VAL A 217 18.21 -9.15 -3.13
CA VAL A 217 19.54 -9.29 -3.74
C VAL A 217 20.58 -9.40 -2.62
N PRO A 218 21.35 -10.50 -2.54
CA PRO A 218 22.44 -10.63 -1.57
C PRO A 218 23.37 -9.41 -1.60
N GLN A 219 23.89 -9.00 -0.45
CA GLN A 219 24.77 -7.83 -0.25
C GLN A 219 24.11 -6.45 -0.43
N PHE A 220 22.98 -6.36 -1.14
CA PHE A 220 22.23 -5.11 -1.30
C PHE A 220 20.96 -5.05 -0.43
N GLY A 221 20.24 -6.17 -0.32
CA GLY A 221 18.94 -6.26 0.33
C GLY A 221 17.78 -6.18 -0.67
N TRP A 222 16.66 -5.58 -0.27
CA TRP A 222 15.47 -5.48 -1.12
C TRP A 222 15.71 -4.51 -2.28
N TYR A 223 15.60 -4.99 -3.51
CA TYR A 223 15.79 -4.27 -4.77
C TYR A 223 14.45 -3.95 -5.44
N PRO A 224 14.09 -2.67 -5.61
CA PRO A 224 12.77 -2.27 -6.09
C PRO A 224 12.64 -2.37 -7.62
N ILE A 225 11.52 -2.92 -8.06
CA ILE A 225 11.16 -3.17 -9.46
C ILE A 225 9.76 -2.58 -9.69
N GLU A 226 9.68 -1.56 -10.54
CA GLU A 226 8.42 -1.06 -11.06
C GLU A 226 7.83 -2.08 -12.03
N SER A 227 6.86 -2.83 -11.53
CA SER A 227 6.32 -4.01 -12.21
C SER A 227 5.50 -3.67 -13.44
N THR A 228 4.84 -2.50 -13.49
CA THR A 228 3.99 -2.11 -14.62
C THR A 228 4.82 -1.68 -15.81
N MET A 229 5.96 -1.03 -15.55
CA MET A 229 6.88 -0.57 -16.59
C MET A 229 8.03 -1.54 -16.84
N CYS A 230 8.12 -2.64 -16.08
CA CYS A 230 9.27 -3.55 -16.04
C CYS A 230 10.61 -2.81 -15.88
N LYS A 231 10.67 -1.82 -14.98
CA LYS A 231 11.86 -0.99 -14.75
C LYS A 231 12.49 -1.30 -13.39
N SER A 232 13.82 -1.37 -13.37
CA SER A 232 14.60 -1.40 -12.14
C SER A 232 16.01 -0.83 -12.40
N PRO A 233 16.64 -0.19 -11.40
CA PRO A 233 16.08 0.10 -10.08
C PRO A 233 14.95 1.14 -10.14
N TRP A 234 14.07 1.14 -9.14
CA TRP A 234 13.01 2.13 -8.99
C TRP A 234 13.28 3.07 -7.81
N PRO A 235 13.63 4.36 -8.05
CA PRO A 235 13.88 5.33 -7.00
C PRO A 235 12.71 5.54 -6.04
N ASN A 236 13.02 5.74 -4.75
CA ASN A 236 12.05 5.97 -3.69
C ASN A 236 11.17 7.20 -3.94
N GLU A 237 11.68 8.24 -4.63
CA GLU A 237 10.93 9.47 -4.89
C GLU A 237 9.67 9.27 -5.75
N TYR A 238 9.58 8.15 -6.48
CA TYR A 238 8.45 7.85 -7.35
C TYR A 238 7.25 7.23 -6.64
N GLN A 239 7.38 6.79 -5.39
CA GLN A 239 6.26 6.22 -4.64
C GLN A 239 6.43 6.39 -3.13
N VAL A 240 5.39 6.92 -2.48
CA VAL A 240 5.26 6.85 -1.02
C VAL A 240 4.65 5.50 -0.66
N ASN A 241 5.44 4.62 -0.06
CA ASN A 241 5.01 3.28 0.33
C ASN A 241 4.11 3.34 1.58
N VAL A 242 3.03 2.57 1.59
CA VAL A 242 2.08 2.46 2.73
C VAL A 242 1.97 1.04 3.29
N ALA A 243 2.29 0.02 2.50
CA ALA A 243 2.28 -1.35 3.00
C ALA A 243 3.31 -2.23 2.28
N ILE A 244 4.06 -2.99 3.07
CA ILE A 244 4.76 -4.19 2.58
C ILE A 244 3.78 -5.34 2.77
N ILE A 245 3.29 -5.91 1.68
CA ILE A 245 2.16 -6.84 1.71
C ILE A 245 2.62 -8.20 2.21
N PRO A 246 2.23 -8.67 3.41
CA PRO A 246 2.60 -10.00 3.87
C PRO A 246 1.85 -11.09 3.08
N PRO A 247 2.40 -12.31 2.92
CA PRO A 247 1.73 -13.37 2.15
C PRO A 247 0.34 -13.75 2.66
N LYS A 248 0.01 -13.48 3.94
CA LYS A 248 -1.36 -13.65 4.47
C LYS A 248 -2.38 -12.82 3.68
N TYR A 249 -2.01 -11.61 3.23
CA TYR A 249 -2.92 -10.68 2.54
C TYR A 249 -3.04 -10.95 1.05
N GLU A 250 -2.25 -11.88 0.53
CA GLU A 250 -2.35 -12.41 -0.83
C GLU A 250 -3.20 -13.70 -0.88
N SER A 251 -3.79 -14.12 0.24
CA SER A 251 -4.63 -15.33 0.31
C SER A 251 -5.99 -15.09 -0.34
N LYS A 252 -6.65 -16.16 -0.78
CA LYS A 252 -7.96 -16.05 -1.41
C LYS A 252 -9.00 -15.48 -0.45
N GLU A 253 -8.90 -15.83 0.82
CA GLU A 253 -9.84 -15.40 1.87
C GLU A 253 -9.86 -13.88 2.02
N LEU A 254 -8.71 -13.22 1.87
CA LEU A 254 -8.55 -11.78 2.11
C LEU A 254 -8.45 -10.96 0.82
N ALA A 255 -7.92 -11.53 -0.27
CA ALA A 255 -7.67 -10.82 -1.52
C ALA A 255 -8.72 -11.09 -2.61
N ASN A 256 -9.74 -11.92 -2.35
CA ASN A 256 -10.87 -12.06 -3.28
C ASN A 256 -11.70 -10.78 -3.34
N TRP A 257 -12.68 -10.75 -4.25
CA TRP A 257 -13.60 -9.62 -4.44
C TRP A 257 -14.21 -9.17 -3.12
N ARG A 258 -14.01 -7.89 -2.79
CA ARG A 258 -14.51 -7.22 -1.59
C ARG A 258 -14.91 -5.77 -1.92
N PRO A 259 -15.64 -5.06 -1.04
CA PRO A 259 -16.24 -3.76 -1.38
C PRO A 259 -15.31 -2.75 -2.04
N GLN A 260 -14.03 -2.70 -1.63
CA GLN A 260 -13.04 -1.73 -2.13
C GLN A 260 -11.97 -2.36 -3.04
N GLY A 261 -12.00 -3.67 -3.27
CA GLY A 261 -10.92 -4.39 -3.94
C GLY A 261 -11.42 -5.42 -4.93
N ALA A 262 -10.95 -5.33 -6.17
CA ALA A 262 -11.10 -6.42 -7.14
C ALA A 262 -10.37 -7.67 -6.65
N GLY A 263 -10.80 -8.85 -7.09
CA GLY A 263 -10.08 -10.08 -6.80
C GLY A 263 -8.61 -9.97 -7.24
N GLY A 264 -7.68 -10.33 -6.38
CA GLY A 264 -6.23 -10.22 -6.62
C GLY A 264 -5.59 -8.97 -6.01
N VAL A 265 -6.37 -7.99 -5.55
CA VAL A 265 -5.86 -6.85 -4.75
C VAL A 265 -5.59 -7.34 -3.33
N PRO A 266 -4.34 -7.28 -2.83
CA PRO A 266 -4.06 -7.74 -1.47
C PRO A 266 -4.81 -6.93 -0.41
N PHE A 267 -5.18 -7.57 0.69
CA PHE A 267 -5.87 -6.90 1.81
C PHE A 267 -4.98 -5.85 2.50
N LEU A 268 -5.60 -4.79 3.05
CA LEU A 268 -4.93 -3.68 3.75
C LEU A 268 -3.81 -3.03 2.95
N SER A 269 -4.03 -2.94 1.64
CA SER A 269 -3.20 -2.17 0.70
C SER A 269 -3.89 -0.92 0.15
N LEU A 270 -5.17 -0.75 0.50
CA LEU A 270 -6.04 0.38 0.19
C LEU A 270 -7.02 0.58 1.36
N THR A 271 -7.92 1.56 1.26
CA THR A 271 -9.01 1.78 2.24
C THR A 271 -9.89 0.54 2.38
N GLU A 272 -9.96 -0.06 3.56
CA GLU A 272 -10.83 -1.23 3.81
C GLU A 272 -12.02 -0.86 4.68
N ILE A 273 -13.16 -1.53 4.44
CA ILE A 273 -14.37 -1.46 5.26
C ILE A 273 -14.90 -2.87 5.55
N PRO A 274 -14.12 -3.73 6.24
CA PRO A 274 -14.38 -5.17 6.29
C PRO A 274 -15.73 -5.52 6.95
N ASP A 275 -16.18 -4.70 7.89
CA ASP A 275 -17.37 -4.94 8.71
C ASP A 275 -18.55 -4.02 8.33
N ALA A 276 -18.46 -3.29 7.21
CA ALA A 276 -19.50 -2.35 6.83
C ALA A 276 -20.81 -3.07 6.45
N PRO A 277 -21.97 -2.61 6.97
CA PRO A 277 -23.26 -3.14 6.60
C PRO A 277 -23.54 -3.04 5.09
N SER A 278 -24.39 -3.95 4.60
CA SER A 278 -24.88 -3.90 3.22
C SER A 278 -25.58 -2.56 2.96
N GLY A 279 -25.15 -1.85 1.93
CA GLY A 279 -25.67 -0.53 1.55
C GLY A 279 -24.75 0.65 1.89
N ILE A 280 -23.69 0.43 2.69
CA ILE A 280 -22.65 1.43 2.87
C ILE A 280 -21.78 1.49 1.61
N ILE A 281 -21.57 2.71 1.10
CA ILE A 281 -20.77 2.98 -0.09
C ILE A 281 -19.67 3.95 0.30
N VAL A 282 -18.42 3.58 0.03
CA VAL A 282 -17.28 4.49 0.12
C VAL A 282 -17.12 5.21 -1.21
N ARG A 283 -17.00 6.53 -1.17
CA ARG A 283 -16.79 7.37 -2.34
C ARG A 283 -15.47 8.09 -2.26
N GLY A 284 -14.65 7.93 -3.29
CA GLY A 284 -13.43 8.70 -3.45
C GLY A 284 -13.74 10.16 -3.79
N THR A 285 -13.20 11.08 -2.99
CA THR A 285 -13.48 12.51 -3.09
C THR A 285 -12.39 13.30 -3.83
N ILE A 286 -11.23 12.70 -4.08
CA ILE A 286 -10.10 13.34 -4.77
C ILE A 286 -10.33 13.38 -6.29
N ASP A 287 -10.79 12.27 -6.87
CA ASP A 287 -11.34 12.22 -8.23
C ASP A 287 -12.67 11.45 -8.22
N PRO A 288 -13.80 12.17 -8.09
CA PRO A 288 -15.11 11.54 -8.05
C PRO A 288 -15.50 10.82 -9.35
N ALA A 289 -14.94 11.21 -10.49
CA ALA A 289 -15.24 10.55 -11.77
C ALA A 289 -14.64 9.15 -11.86
N GLN A 290 -13.50 8.95 -11.20
CA GLN A 290 -12.81 7.67 -11.11
C GLN A 290 -13.04 6.94 -9.77
N ASN A 291 -13.83 7.55 -8.88
CA ASN A 291 -14.01 7.09 -7.49
C ASN A 291 -12.68 6.91 -6.74
N CYS A 292 -11.76 7.86 -6.91
CA CYS A 292 -10.44 7.82 -6.28
C CYS A 292 -10.38 8.72 -5.04
N ASP A 293 -9.91 8.17 -3.93
CA ASP A 293 -9.72 8.81 -2.62
C ASP A 293 -8.27 9.23 -2.34
N HIS A 294 -7.34 8.99 -3.27
CA HIS A 294 -5.90 9.19 -3.04
C HIS A 294 -5.22 10.03 -4.13
N GLN A 295 -4.30 10.87 -3.70
CA GLN A 295 -3.32 11.51 -4.56
C GLN A 295 -2.02 11.72 -3.79
N CYS A 296 -0.89 11.38 -4.42
CA CYS A 296 0.44 11.73 -3.96
C CYS A 296 1.08 12.67 -4.97
N LYS A 297 1.82 13.67 -4.47
CA LYS A 297 2.57 14.60 -5.30
C LYS A 297 3.84 15.03 -4.58
N MET A 298 4.90 15.25 -5.33
CA MET A 298 6.08 15.93 -4.80
C MET A 298 5.73 17.40 -4.53
N VAL A 299 5.74 17.79 -3.26
CA VAL A 299 5.42 19.17 -2.86
C VAL A 299 6.65 20.07 -2.83
N ARG A 300 7.84 19.50 -2.60
CA ARG A 300 9.12 20.21 -2.54
C ARG A 300 10.26 19.25 -2.84
N LYS A 301 11.32 19.76 -3.45
CA LYS A 301 12.56 19.03 -3.72
C LYS A 301 13.69 19.63 -2.91
N PHE A 302 14.42 18.80 -2.19
CA PHE A 302 15.61 19.19 -1.44
C PHE A 302 16.89 18.84 -2.22
N PRO A 303 18.01 19.55 -1.96
CA PRO A 303 19.31 19.18 -2.50
C PRO A 303 19.71 17.75 -2.08
N THR A 304 20.16 16.94 -3.04
CA THR A 304 20.54 15.53 -2.78
C THR A 304 21.95 15.38 -2.21
N ASP A 305 22.78 16.41 -2.36
CA ASP A 305 24.17 16.51 -1.90
C ASP A 305 24.30 17.09 -0.48
N ASP A 306 23.17 17.31 0.21
CA ASP A 306 23.17 17.71 1.62
C ASP A 306 23.71 16.57 2.50
N GLY A 307 24.86 16.81 3.15
CA GLY A 307 25.49 15.84 4.04
C GLY A 307 24.67 15.44 5.27
N GLN A 308 23.53 16.09 5.52
CA GLN A 308 22.69 15.88 6.69
C GLN A 308 21.58 14.83 6.50
N TRP A 309 21.38 14.31 5.28
CA TRP A 309 20.27 13.38 4.97
C TRP A 309 20.14 12.21 5.96
N ALA A 310 21.25 11.54 6.30
CA ALA A 310 21.22 10.41 7.22
C ALA A 310 20.72 10.82 8.61
N SER A 311 21.28 11.89 9.18
CA SER A 311 20.91 12.39 10.51
C SER A 311 19.46 12.86 10.58
N VAL A 312 18.99 13.53 9.54
CA VAL A 312 17.61 14.04 9.43
C VAL A 312 16.62 12.88 9.32
N LEU A 313 16.91 11.88 8.48
CA LEU A 313 16.07 10.70 8.34
C LEU A 313 16.00 9.92 9.67
N ASP A 314 17.10 9.78 10.39
CA ASP A 314 17.13 9.07 11.68
C ASP A 314 16.37 9.82 12.77
N ALA A 315 16.50 11.16 12.82
CA ALA A 315 15.74 11.99 13.73
C ALA A 315 14.22 11.96 13.43
N ALA A 316 13.85 12.07 12.16
CA ALA A 316 12.45 11.96 11.72
C ALA A 316 11.86 10.57 12.02
N LYS A 317 12.61 9.48 11.78
CA LYS A 317 12.19 8.12 12.13
C LYS A 317 12.00 7.96 13.63
N SER A 318 12.92 8.49 14.42
CA SER A 318 12.82 8.46 15.89
C SER A 318 11.57 9.19 16.38
N ARG A 319 11.24 10.35 15.78
CA ARG A 319 10.03 11.12 16.08
C ARG A 319 8.77 10.34 15.70
N TRP A 320 8.72 9.77 14.50
CA TRP A 320 7.61 8.92 14.04
C TRP A 320 7.37 7.72 14.97
N GLN A 321 8.44 7.00 15.33
CA GLN A 321 8.37 5.85 16.23
C GLN A 321 7.90 6.24 17.63
N LYS A 322 8.39 7.35 18.19
CA LYS A 322 7.92 7.87 19.48
C LYS A 322 6.44 8.19 19.46
N TRP A 323 5.95 8.80 18.37
CA TRP A 323 4.53 9.08 18.22
C TRP A 323 3.69 7.81 18.13
N LEU A 324 4.08 6.83 17.31
CA LEU A 324 3.38 5.54 17.26
C LEU A 324 3.37 4.81 18.61
N ALA A 325 4.50 4.85 19.35
CA ALA A 325 4.62 4.24 20.67
C ALA A 325 3.80 4.96 21.75
N SER A 326 3.35 6.19 21.49
CA SER A 326 2.42 6.91 22.38
C SER A 326 0.96 6.43 22.26
N GLU A 327 0.69 5.48 21.35
CA GLU A 327 -0.65 4.96 21.03
C GLU A 327 -1.64 6.10 20.71
N PRO A 328 -1.40 6.86 19.62
CA PRO A 328 -2.17 8.06 19.31
C PRO A 328 -3.65 7.73 19.15
N ARG A 329 -4.49 8.58 19.75
CA ARG A 329 -5.96 8.53 19.69
C ARG A 329 -6.50 9.89 19.28
N SER A 330 -7.74 9.91 18.79
CA SER A 330 -8.40 11.17 18.43
C SER A 330 -8.46 12.15 19.61
N THR A 331 -8.34 13.44 19.30
CA THR A 331 -8.70 14.56 20.17
C THR A 331 -10.21 14.65 20.36
N GLU A 332 -10.68 15.59 21.19
CA GLU A 332 -12.11 15.89 21.36
C GLU A 332 -12.81 16.26 20.03
N ASP A 333 -12.06 16.80 19.07
CA ASP A 333 -12.55 17.17 17.72
C ASP A 333 -12.48 16.01 16.70
N SER A 334 -12.29 14.77 17.16
CA SER A 334 -12.17 13.57 16.29
C SER A 334 -11.01 13.63 15.30
N GLN A 335 -9.91 14.27 15.70
CA GLN A 335 -8.69 14.42 14.89
C GLN A 335 -7.53 13.61 15.46
N LEU A 336 -6.74 13.00 14.59
CA LEU A 336 -5.49 12.33 14.95
C LEU A 336 -4.33 13.05 14.27
N LEU A 337 -3.42 13.61 15.08
CA LEU A 337 -2.41 14.57 14.62
C LEU A 337 -0.99 14.15 15.00
N LEU A 338 -0.06 14.42 14.10
CA LEU A 338 1.38 14.42 14.29
C LEU A 338 1.98 15.67 13.65
N GLY A 339 2.59 16.53 14.48
CA GLY A 339 3.36 17.67 14.01
C GLY A 339 2.52 18.85 13.54
N PRO A 340 3.20 19.87 12.97
CA PRO A 340 2.53 21.05 12.46
C PRO A 340 1.68 20.71 11.23
N LYS A 341 0.77 21.61 10.88
CA LYS A 341 -0.05 21.45 9.67
C LYS A 341 0.85 21.42 8.44
N PRO A 342 0.65 20.50 7.48
CA PRO A 342 1.47 20.39 6.27
C PRO A 342 1.73 21.71 5.52
N GLU A 343 0.74 22.60 5.45
CA GLU A 343 0.85 23.91 4.77
C GLU A 343 1.71 24.94 5.49
N THR A 344 2.10 24.69 6.75
CA THR A 344 2.96 25.59 7.53
C THR A 344 4.45 25.23 7.43
N ILE A 345 4.79 24.14 6.74
CA ILE A 345 6.18 23.69 6.57
C ILE A 345 6.78 24.38 5.33
N ASP A 346 7.73 25.28 5.57
CA ASP A 346 8.39 26.10 4.54
C ASP A 346 9.86 25.75 4.32
N ALA A 347 10.37 24.79 5.10
CA ALA A 347 11.72 24.28 5.00
C ALA A 347 12.18 24.01 3.57
N THR A 348 13.36 24.52 3.23
CA THR A 348 14.01 24.39 1.92
C THR A 348 15.18 23.39 1.93
N SER A 349 15.55 22.91 3.11
CA SER A 349 16.57 21.89 3.33
C SER A 349 16.10 20.82 4.32
N PRO A 350 16.70 19.61 4.31
CA PRO A 350 16.45 18.59 5.32
C PRO A 350 16.68 19.08 6.76
N SER A 351 17.70 19.93 6.98
CA SER A 351 18.03 20.44 8.32
C SER A 351 16.99 21.44 8.82
N GLU A 352 16.60 22.40 7.97
CA GLU A 352 15.52 23.36 8.27
C GLU A 352 14.20 22.65 8.55
N LEU A 353 13.91 21.55 7.83
CA LEU A 353 12.73 20.73 8.10
C LEU A 353 12.74 20.19 9.53
N MET A 354 13.89 19.71 10.03
CA MET A 354 13.96 19.22 11.40
C MET A 354 13.79 20.34 12.44
N GLU A 355 14.27 21.55 12.17
CA GLU A 355 14.02 22.71 13.03
C GLU A 355 12.52 23.03 13.08
N GLU A 356 11.83 23.04 11.95
CA GLU A 356 10.38 23.29 11.89
C GLU A 356 9.55 22.19 12.57
N LEU A 357 9.98 20.92 12.47
CA LEU A 357 9.28 19.79 13.10
C LEU A 357 9.46 19.72 14.62
N THR A 358 10.37 20.51 15.19
CA THR A 358 10.71 20.52 16.63
C THR A 358 10.28 21.81 17.35
N ARG A 359 9.81 22.82 16.61
CA ARG A 359 9.07 23.97 17.16
C ARG A 359 7.66 23.54 17.53
#